data_AF-A0A358PZA9-F1
#
_entry.id   AF-A0A358PZA9-F1
#
_cell.length_a   1.000
_cell.length_b   1.000
_cell.length_c   1.000
_cell.angle_alpha   90.00
_cell.angle_beta   90.00
_cell.angle_gamma   90.00
#
_symmetry.space_group_name_H-M   'P 1'
#
loop_
_entity.id
_entity.type
_entity.pdbx_description
1 polymer ?
#
loop_
_entity_poly.entity_id
_entity_poly.type
_entity_poly.pdbx_seq_one_letter_code
_entity_poly.pdbx_strand_id
1 'polypeptide(L)'
;MKRVISVLTVLFVIWLGFTLYFITKHSVVGKEAKINKTVEFDDVSIHLNSLVLYNFERKAPILDTNETEKFKYKLLSALPKSLVMPYWRIMYLYSSPYEIDNKRYTTALFGKCEFTHHINDSTEYNESEKYNEYFEDHISINVVDSMGAGYSSGGSRLYEDNSHELGFSVRGRDLPIERIQTGMKVIIKHLDSEEEREFVINSEDFIKYRHNDSFRKKFPFQLRL
;
A
#
# COMPACT_ATOMS: atom_id res chain seq x y z
N MET A 1 -35.06 34.35 -19.32
CA MET A 1 -34.12 34.32 -18.17
C MET A 1 -34.47 33.22 -17.15
N LYS A 2 -35.65 33.21 -16.52
CA LYS A 2 -36.05 32.17 -15.52
C LYS A 2 -35.91 30.72 -16.00
N ARG A 3 -36.31 30.43 -17.25
CA ARG A 3 -36.15 29.08 -17.86
C ARG A 3 -34.69 28.67 -18.03
N VAL A 4 -33.82 29.60 -18.44
CA VAL A 4 -32.38 29.34 -18.62
C VAL A 4 -31.71 29.04 -17.29
N ILE A 5 -32.02 29.84 -16.25
CA ILE A 5 -31.52 29.61 -14.89
C ILE A 5 -31.98 28.23 -14.39
N SER A 6 -33.26 27.90 -14.58
CA SER A 6 -33.79 26.59 -14.19
C SER A 6 -33.08 25.43 -14.88
N VAL A 7 -32.81 25.52 -16.18
CA VAL A 7 -32.06 24.49 -16.92
C VAL A 7 -30.63 24.36 -16.40
N LEU A 8 -29.92 25.48 -16.19
CA LEU A 8 -28.56 25.48 -15.63
C LEU A 8 -28.52 24.86 -14.23
N THR A 9 -29.51 25.15 -13.38
CA THR A 9 -29.61 24.54 -12.05
C THR A 9 -29.78 23.03 -12.14
N VAL A 10 -30.64 22.52 -13.04
CA VAL A 10 -30.82 21.08 -13.22
C VAL A 10 -29.52 20.41 -13.70
N LEU A 11 -28.83 21.00 -14.67
CA LEU A 11 -27.54 20.50 -15.15
C LEU A 11 -26.48 20.48 -14.03
N PHE A 12 -26.45 21.51 -13.20
CA PHE A 12 -25.54 21.58 -12.05
C PHE A 12 -25.83 20.48 -11.02
N VAL A 13 -27.10 20.22 -10.70
CA VAL A 13 -27.48 19.14 -9.77
C VAL A 13 -27.07 17.76 -10.31
N ILE A 14 -27.31 17.52 -11.61
CA ILE A 14 -26.89 16.28 -12.27
C ILE A 14 -25.37 16.13 -12.19
N TRP A 15 -24.64 17.19 -12.56
CA TRP A 15 -23.18 17.21 -12.52
C TRP A 15 -22.63 16.98 -11.10
N LEU A 16 -23.25 17.58 -10.08
CA LEU A 16 -22.90 17.37 -8.68
C LEU A 16 -23.11 15.91 -8.26
N GLY A 17 -24.23 15.29 -8.65
CA GLY A 17 -24.50 13.88 -8.41
C GLY A 17 -23.44 12.95 -9.03
N PHE A 18 -23.07 13.20 -10.29
CA PHE A 18 -21.98 12.47 -10.95
C PHE A 18 -20.63 12.67 -10.25
N THR A 19 -20.32 13.91 -9.87
CA THR A 19 -19.08 14.23 -9.15
C THR A 19 -19.01 13.48 -7.82
N LEU A 20 -20.09 13.48 -7.05
CA LEU A 20 -20.17 12.74 -5.79
C LEU A 20 -20.03 11.24 -5.99
N TYR A 21 -20.68 10.65 -7.00
CA TYR A 21 -20.52 9.24 -7.36
C TYR A 21 -19.05 8.89 -7.58
N PHE A 22 -18.33 9.68 -8.37
CA PHE A 22 -16.92 9.43 -8.63
C PHE A 22 -16.06 9.63 -7.38
N ILE A 23 -16.30 10.66 -6.56
CA ILE A 23 -15.62 10.82 -5.26
C ILE A 23 -15.75 9.55 -4.39
N THR A 24 -16.89 8.84 -4.44
CA THR A 24 -17.03 7.56 -3.70
C THR A 24 -16.19 6.43 -4.29
N LYS A 25 -15.93 6.40 -5.60
CA LYS A 25 -15.06 5.40 -6.27
C LYS A 25 -13.59 5.54 -5.90
N HIS A 26 -13.19 6.74 -5.50
CA HIS A 26 -11.87 7.04 -4.95
C HIS A 26 -11.74 6.67 -3.47
N SER A 27 -12.83 6.24 -2.82
CA SER A 27 -12.81 5.83 -1.43
C SER A 27 -12.55 4.34 -1.30
N VAL A 28 -11.51 4.00 -0.57
CA VAL A 28 -11.18 2.62 -0.20
C VAL A 28 -11.18 2.45 1.32
N VAL A 29 -11.33 1.21 1.73
CA VAL A 29 -11.43 0.83 3.13
C VAL A 29 -10.48 -0.33 3.36
N GLY A 30 -9.78 -0.30 4.50
CA GLY A 30 -9.02 -1.45 4.97
C GLY A 30 -9.01 -1.50 6.48
N LYS A 31 -8.20 -2.39 7.02
CA LYS A 31 -7.97 -2.56 8.45
C LYS A 31 -6.49 -2.48 8.75
N GLU A 32 -6.13 -1.94 9.90
CA GLU A 32 -4.76 -1.83 10.38
C GLU A 32 -4.69 -2.31 11.83
N ALA A 33 -3.75 -3.20 12.14
CA ALA A 33 -3.32 -3.51 13.49
C ALA A 33 -1.94 -2.89 13.73
N LYS A 34 -1.82 -2.02 14.74
CA LYS A 34 -0.53 -1.46 15.15
C LYS A 34 0.17 -2.45 16.07
N ILE A 35 1.33 -2.93 15.66
CA ILE A 35 2.07 -3.96 16.38
C ILE A 35 3.04 -3.29 17.36
N ASN A 36 3.86 -2.34 16.88
CA ASN A 36 4.90 -1.64 17.66
C ASN A 36 5.71 -2.58 18.55
N LYS A 37 6.28 -3.63 17.95
CA LYS A 37 7.14 -4.61 18.63
C LYS A 37 8.53 -4.61 18.02
N THR A 38 9.53 -4.83 18.85
CA THR A 38 10.91 -5.01 18.42
C THR A 38 11.34 -6.43 18.72
N VAL A 39 12.05 -7.02 17.78
CA VAL A 39 12.66 -8.34 17.90
C VAL A 39 14.15 -8.15 17.81
N GLU A 40 14.87 -8.55 18.85
CA GLU A 40 16.32 -8.47 18.92
C GLU A 40 16.92 -9.83 18.60
N PHE A 41 17.82 -9.86 17.62
CA PHE A 41 18.78 -10.91 17.35
C PHE A 41 20.18 -10.36 17.63
N ASP A 42 21.20 -11.21 17.62
CA ASP A 42 22.58 -10.82 17.97
C ASP A 42 23.15 -9.72 17.05
N ASP A 43 22.75 -9.73 15.78
CA ASP A 43 23.30 -8.97 14.66
C ASP A 43 22.32 -7.94 14.07
N VAL A 44 21.02 -8.12 14.32
CA VAL A 44 19.95 -7.25 13.82
C VAL A 44 18.80 -7.05 14.82
N SER A 45 18.16 -5.89 14.72
CA SER A 45 16.91 -5.56 15.41
C SER A 45 15.79 -5.30 14.42
N ILE A 46 14.69 -6.03 14.53
CA ILE A 46 13.53 -5.93 13.64
C ILE A 46 12.38 -5.22 14.36
N HIS A 47 12.07 -4.02 13.90
CA HIS A 47 10.97 -3.19 14.38
C HIS A 47 9.73 -3.41 13.53
N LEU A 48 8.70 -4.04 14.10
CA LEU A 48 7.38 -4.23 13.49
C LEU A 48 6.47 -3.06 13.81
N ASN A 49 6.00 -2.37 12.77
CA ASN A 49 5.14 -1.19 12.92
C ASN A 49 3.66 -1.56 12.86
N SER A 50 3.21 -2.09 11.72
CA SER A 50 1.79 -2.42 11.53
C SER A 50 1.56 -3.53 10.52
N LEU A 51 0.45 -4.25 10.71
CA LEU A 51 -0.12 -5.18 9.75
C LEU A 51 -1.40 -4.60 9.18
N VAL A 52 -1.42 -4.44 7.86
CA VAL A 52 -2.53 -3.86 7.11
C VAL A 52 -3.22 -4.94 6.31
N LEU A 53 -4.55 -4.96 6.39
CA LEU A 53 -5.43 -5.76 5.54
C LEU A 53 -6.18 -4.81 4.61
N TYR A 54 -6.08 -5.03 3.32
CA TYR A 54 -6.81 -4.24 2.33
C TYR A 54 -7.34 -5.13 1.21
N ASN A 55 -8.47 -4.77 0.64
CA ASN A 55 -9.18 -5.58 -0.34
C ASN A 55 -9.31 -4.85 -1.68
N PHE A 56 -8.32 -4.03 -2.00
CA PHE A 56 -8.33 -3.22 -3.20
C PHE A 56 -6.96 -3.20 -3.89
N GLU A 57 -6.96 -3.17 -5.20
CA GLU A 57 -5.77 -2.96 -6.01
C GLU A 57 -5.91 -1.68 -6.80
N ARG A 58 -4.81 -0.94 -6.95
CA ARG A 58 -4.80 0.25 -7.77
C ARG A 58 -4.70 -0.17 -9.23
N LYS A 59 -5.64 0.28 -10.04
CA LYS A 59 -5.57 0.10 -11.48
C LYS A 59 -4.38 0.90 -11.99
N ALA A 60 -3.50 0.24 -12.76
CA ALA A 60 -2.52 0.96 -13.54
C ALA A 60 -3.26 2.03 -14.36
N PRO A 61 -2.74 3.26 -14.47
CA PRO A 61 -3.27 4.20 -15.42
C PRO A 61 -3.29 3.49 -16.77
N ILE A 62 -4.48 3.34 -17.35
CA ILE A 62 -4.69 2.62 -18.61
C ILE A 62 -3.95 3.39 -19.71
N LEU A 63 -2.66 3.09 -19.88
CA LEU A 63 -1.81 3.50 -21.00
C LEU A 63 -1.99 2.51 -22.15
N ASP A 64 -3.26 2.22 -22.46
CA ASP A 64 -3.59 1.25 -23.49
C ASP A 64 -3.60 1.97 -24.85
N THR A 65 -3.04 1.36 -25.89
CA THR A 65 -2.78 2.00 -27.20
C THR A 65 -4.02 2.31 -28.07
N ASN A 66 -5.19 2.44 -27.43
CA ASN A 66 -6.47 2.63 -28.09
C ASN A 66 -6.66 4.07 -28.61
N GLU A 67 -7.53 4.23 -29.62
CA GLU A 67 -7.94 5.51 -30.23
C GLU A 67 -8.30 6.60 -29.22
N THR A 68 -8.88 6.21 -28.07
CA THR A 68 -9.23 7.10 -26.96
C THR A 68 -8.01 7.82 -26.37
N GLU A 69 -6.86 7.16 -26.32
CA GLU A 69 -5.61 7.74 -25.81
C GLU A 69 -4.99 8.70 -26.82
N LYS A 70 -5.04 8.40 -28.12
CA LYS A 70 -4.63 9.35 -29.18
C LYS A 70 -5.40 10.66 -29.06
N PHE A 71 -6.71 10.60 -28.81
CA PHE A 71 -7.53 11.79 -28.61
C PHE A 71 -7.12 12.57 -27.34
N LYS A 72 -6.91 11.87 -26.22
CA LYS A 72 -6.43 12.49 -24.97
C LYS A 72 -5.08 13.19 -25.15
N TYR A 73 -4.10 12.53 -25.76
CA TYR A 73 -2.78 13.11 -26.01
C TYR A 73 -2.85 14.29 -26.98
N LYS A 74 -3.68 14.21 -28.02
CA LYS A 74 -3.93 15.33 -28.94
C LYS A 74 -4.52 16.53 -28.20
N LEU A 75 -5.52 16.32 -27.33
CA LEU A 75 -6.11 17.38 -26.53
C LEU A 75 -5.10 17.97 -25.54
N LEU A 76 -4.32 17.13 -24.85
CA LEU A 76 -3.27 17.54 -23.93
C LEU A 76 -2.18 18.38 -24.63
N SER A 77 -1.79 18.01 -25.85
CA SER A 77 -0.79 18.75 -26.63
C SER A 77 -1.27 20.14 -27.06
N ALA A 78 -2.60 20.32 -27.17
CA ALA A 78 -3.22 21.60 -27.52
C ALA A 78 -3.53 22.48 -26.30
N LEU A 79 -3.46 21.93 -25.09
CA LEU A 79 -3.72 22.68 -23.86
C LEU A 79 -2.49 23.51 -23.44
N PRO A 80 -2.69 24.76 -22.96
CA PRO A 80 -1.66 25.49 -22.24
C PRO A 80 -1.06 24.66 -21.10
N LYS A 81 0.26 24.77 -20.87
CA LYS A 81 0.96 24.01 -19.81
C LYS A 81 0.31 24.16 -18.42
N SER A 82 -0.27 25.32 -18.13
CA SER A 82 -0.99 25.59 -16.87
C SER A 82 -2.27 24.76 -16.70
N LEU A 83 -2.90 24.32 -17.79
CA LEU A 83 -4.15 23.54 -17.79
C LEU A 83 -3.94 22.02 -17.87
N VAL A 84 -2.73 21.58 -18.22
CA VAL A 84 -2.39 20.15 -18.30
C VAL A 84 -2.64 19.45 -16.95
N MET A 85 -2.10 19.99 -15.85
CA MET A 85 -2.28 19.38 -14.53
C MET A 85 -3.72 19.42 -14.02
N PRO A 86 -4.46 20.55 -14.12
CA PRO A 86 -5.90 20.57 -13.85
C PRO A 86 -6.69 19.53 -14.66
N TYR A 87 -6.41 19.39 -15.96
CA TYR A 87 -7.07 18.41 -16.80
C TYR A 87 -6.80 16.98 -16.32
N TRP A 88 -5.56 16.64 -16.02
CA TRP A 88 -5.22 15.33 -15.44
C TRP A 88 -5.94 15.07 -14.11
N ARG A 89 -6.08 16.09 -13.25
CA ARG A 89 -6.83 15.95 -11.98
C ARG A 89 -8.32 15.70 -12.22
N ILE A 90 -8.92 16.39 -13.18
CA ILE A 90 -10.32 16.17 -13.56
C ILE A 90 -10.46 14.75 -14.10
N MET A 91 -9.58 14.32 -14.99
CA MET A 91 -9.65 12.97 -15.55
C MET A 91 -9.44 11.89 -14.51
N TYR A 92 -8.51 12.12 -13.57
CA TYR A 92 -8.33 11.25 -12.42
C TYR A 92 -9.61 11.18 -11.57
N LEU A 93 -10.20 12.32 -11.23
CA LEU A 93 -11.42 12.39 -10.43
C LEU A 93 -12.58 11.60 -11.08
N TYR A 94 -12.74 11.68 -12.40
CA TYR A 94 -13.77 10.96 -13.15
C TYR A 94 -13.33 9.55 -13.58
N SER A 95 -12.43 8.92 -12.82
CA SER A 95 -11.97 7.55 -13.05
C SER A 95 -12.39 6.61 -11.91
N SER A 96 -12.12 5.31 -12.09
CA SER A 96 -12.23 4.31 -11.02
C SER A 96 -10.83 3.77 -10.74
N PRO A 97 -10.03 4.44 -9.90
CA PRO A 97 -8.62 4.10 -9.72
C PRO A 97 -8.39 2.80 -8.98
N TYR A 98 -9.42 2.22 -8.37
CA TYR A 98 -9.33 0.97 -7.60
C TYR A 98 -10.23 -0.12 -8.17
N GLU A 99 -9.76 -1.36 -8.03
CA GLU A 99 -10.54 -2.58 -8.11
C GLU A 99 -10.71 -3.14 -6.70
N ILE A 100 -11.93 -3.49 -6.30
CA ILE A 100 -12.22 -3.94 -4.93
C ILE A 100 -12.64 -5.41 -4.98
N ASP A 101 -11.91 -6.26 -4.25
CA ASP A 101 -12.27 -7.65 -4.02
C ASP A 101 -13.13 -7.77 -2.75
N ASN A 102 -14.35 -8.28 -2.88
CA ASN A 102 -15.27 -8.43 -1.74
C ASN A 102 -15.13 -9.78 -1.02
N LYS A 103 -14.19 -10.63 -1.44
CA LYS A 103 -14.00 -12.00 -0.94
C LYS A 103 -12.64 -12.22 -0.29
N ARG A 104 -11.64 -11.43 -0.65
CA ARG A 104 -10.25 -11.63 -0.21
C ARG A 104 -9.62 -10.32 0.25
N TYR A 105 -8.73 -10.43 1.22
CA TYR A 105 -7.81 -9.39 1.62
C TYR A 105 -6.40 -9.72 1.14
N THR A 106 -5.65 -8.65 0.90
CA THR A 106 -4.22 -8.63 0.77
C THR A 106 -3.64 -8.18 2.12
N THR A 107 -2.63 -8.89 2.59
CA THR A 107 -1.88 -8.55 3.81
C THR A 107 -0.66 -7.72 3.42
N ALA A 108 -0.33 -6.73 4.25
CA ALA A 108 0.93 -6.00 4.16
C ALA A 108 1.44 -5.70 5.58
N LEU A 109 2.51 -6.39 5.97
CA LEU A 109 3.25 -6.11 7.19
C LEU A 109 4.31 -5.04 6.88
N PHE A 110 4.43 -4.03 7.72
CA PHE A 110 5.43 -2.97 7.59
C PHE A 110 6.33 -2.95 8.80
N GLY A 111 7.62 -2.74 8.56
CA GLY A 111 8.63 -2.64 9.60
C GLY A 111 9.93 -2.03 9.11
N LYS A 112 10.92 -2.06 10.00
CA LYS A 112 12.28 -1.62 9.76
C LYS A 112 13.25 -2.64 10.38
N CYS A 113 14.30 -2.98 9.67
CA CYS A 113 15.43 -3.73 10.19
C CYS A 113 16.56 -2.75 10.49
N GLU A 114 17.19 -2.88 11.65
CA GLU A 114 18.35 -2.10 12.08
C GLU A 114 19.51 -3.06 12.30
N PHE A 115 20.68 -2.74 11.73
CA PHE A 115 21.85 -3.62 11.76
C PHE A 115 22.84 -3.16 12.83
N THR A 116 23.29 -4.09 13.67
CA THR A 116 24.18 -3.79 14.81
C THR A 116 25.61 -3.47 14.37
N HIS A 117 26.02 -3.93 13.19
CA HIS A 117 27.37 -3.76 12.66
C HIS A 117 27.39 -3.18 11.24
N HIS A 118 28.46 -2.41 10.95
CA HIS A 118 28.81 -2.07 9.57
C HIS A 118 29.23 -3.34 8.83
N ILE A 119 28.72 -3.54 7.62
CA ILE A 119 29.20 -4.61 6.75
C ILE A 119 30.58 -4.17 6.24
N ASN A 120 31.65 -4.69 6.85
CA ASN A 120 33.05 -4.20 6.76
C ASN A 120 33.66 -4.04 5.34
N ASP A 121 32.98 -4.47 4.26
CA ASP A 121 33.50 -4.46 2.89
C ASP A 121 32.73 -3.53 1.93
N SER A 122 31.83 -2.67 2.40
CA SER A 122 31.07 -1.75 1.55
C SER A 122 31.81 -0.43 1.29
N THR A 123 31.89 -0.04 0.02
CA THR A 123 31.94 1.39 -0.32
C THR A 123 30.55 1.98 -0.07
N GLU A 124 30.44 3.25 0.35
CA GLU A 124 29.15 3.94 0.62
C GLU A 124 28.07 3.69 -0.46
N TYR A 125 28.48 3.55 -1.72
CA TYR A 125 27.58 3.34 -2.86
C TYR A 125 26.88 1.96 -2.91
N ASN A 126 27.40 0.94 -2.21
CA ASN A 126 26.90 -0.45 -2.24
C ASN A 126 26.38 -0.95 -0.88
N GLU A 127 26.30 -0.09 0.15
CA GLU A 127 25.81 -0.50 1.48
C GLU A 127 24.35 -0.96 1.45
N SER A 128 23.53 -0.23 0.70
CA SER A 128 22.12 -0.51 0.54
C SER A 128 21.84 -1.92 0.01
N GLU A 129 22.56 -2.31 -1.03
CA GLU A 129 22.42 -3.61 -1.68
C GLU A 129 22.85 -4.74 -0.73
N LYS A 130 23.97 -4.58 -0.03
CA LYS A 130 24.46 -5.58 0.93
C LYS A 130 23.52 -5.78 2.13
N TYR A 131 22.97 -4.70 2.69
CA TYR A 131 21.98 -4.83 3.77
C TYR A 131 20.68 -5.49 3.29
N ASN A 132 20.28 -5.25 2.03
CA ASN A 132 19.15 -5.94 1.42
C ASN A 132 19.42 -7.44 1.23
N GLU A 133 20.57 -7.79 0.64
CA GLU A 133 21.00 -9.18 0.46
C GLU A 133 21.07 -9.92 1.80
N TYR A 134 21.68 -9.29 2.82
CA TYR A 134 21.74 -9.85 4.15
C TYR A 134 20.34 -10.17 4.69
N PHE A 135 19.43 -9.19 4.67
CA PHE A 135 18.07 -9.39 5.14
C PHE A 135 17.33 -10.49 4.35
N GLU A 136 17.55 -10.60 3.04
CA GLU A 136 16.97 -11.65 2.20
C GLU A 136 17.47 -13.05 2.57
N ASP A 137 18.76 -13.17 2.82
CA ASP A 137 19.41 -14.47 3.05
C ASP A 137 19.31 -14.94 4.50
N HIS A 138 19.14 -14.02 5.45
CA HIS A 138 19.24 -14.33 6.89
C HIS A 138 17.92 -14.15 7.64
N ILE A 139 16.96 -13.40 7.11
CA ILE A 139 15.71 -13.08 7.82
C ILE A 139 14.48 -13.56 7.04
N SER A 140 13.70 -14.43 7.67
CA SER A 140 12.40 -14.86 7.17
C SER A 140 11.28 -14.25 8.01
N ILE A 141 10.32 -13.61 7.35
CA ILE A 141 9.14 -13.04 8.00
C ILE A 141 7.88 -13.56 7.32
N ASN A 142 7.02 -14.21 8.09
CA ASN A 142 5.79 -14.82 7.59
C ASN A 142 4.58 -14.33 8.40
N VAL A 143 3.50 -14.02 7.69
CA VAL A 143 2.19 -13.75 8.26
C VAL A 143 1.30 -14.96 8.01
N VAL A 144 0.88 -15.61 9.08
CA VAL A 144 0.03 -16.79 9.05
C VAL A 144 -1.31 -16.51 9.75
N ASP A 145 -2.35 -17.27 9.39
CA ASP A 145 -3.58 -17.28 10.19
C ASP A 145 -3.45 -18.18 11.43
N SER A 146 -4.50 -18.19 12.25
CA SER A 146 -4.61 -19.06 13.43
C SER A 146 -4.53 -20.56 13.13
N MET A 147 -4.70 -20.99 11.87
CA MET A 147 -4.59 -22.38 11.43
C MET A 147 -3.21 -22.70 10.83
N GLY A 148 -2.28 -21.74 10.83
CA GLY A 148 -0.93 -21.89 10.30
C GLY A 148 -0.83 -21.77 8.77
N ALA A 149 -1.90 -21.35 8.08
CA ALA A 149 -1.80 -21.10 6.65
C ALA A 149 -1.06 -19.77 6.42
N GLY A 150 0.00 -19.81 5.61
CA GLY A 150 0.78 -18.62 5.25
C GLY A 150 0.10 -17.83 4.13
N TYR A 151 -0.04 -16.52 4.35
CA TYR A 151 -0.64 -15.63 3.34
C TYR A 151 0.36 -14.66 2.73
N SER A 152 1.56 -14.54 3.29
CA SER A 152 2.61 -13.70 2.76
C SER A 152 3.81 -14.52 2.31
N SER A 153 4.18 -14.39 1.04
CA SER A 153 5.47 -14.80 0.50
C SER A 153 5.94 -13.70 -0.46
N GLY A 154 6.94 -12.93 -0.04
CA GLY A 154 7.51 -11.84 -0.85
C GLY A 154 7.55 -10.49 -0.12
N GLY A 155 8.75 -9.89 -0.11
CA GLY A 155 9.02 -8.56 0.42
C GLY A 155 9.16 -7.51 -0.67
N SER A 156 8.54 -6.34 -0.51
CA SER A 156 8.93 -5.12 -1.21
C SER A 156 9.66 -4.23 -0.22
N ARG A 157 10.91 -3.87 -0.54
CA ARG A 157 11.85 -3.23 0.38
C ARG A 157 12.16 -1.81 -0.06
N LEU A 158 12.39 -0.92 0.90
CA LEU A 158 12.82 0.45 0.67
C LEU A 158 14.02 0.71 1.56
N TYR A 159 15.19 0.84 0.95
CA TYR A 159 16.36 1.33 1.65
C TYR A 159 16.27 2.87 1.79
N GLU A 160 16.61 3.37 2.97
CA GLU A 160 16.87 4.80 3.17
C GLU A 160 18.38 5.00 3.05
N ASP A 161 18.82 5.81 2.08
CA ASP A 161 20.25 6.03 1.82
C ASP A 161 20.99 6.54 3.07
N ASN A 162 22.16 5.96 3.36
CA ASN A 162 23.08 6.31 4.45
C ASN A 162 22.61 6.01 5.89
N SER A 163 21.75 5.01 6.10
CA SER A 163 21.42 4.51 7.43
C SER A 163 21.65 3.00 7.55
N HIS A 164 21.98 2.51 8.75
CA HIS A 164 22.00 1.07 9.05
C HIS A 164 20.59 0.53 9.22
N GLU A 165 19.66 1.06 8.44
CA GLU A 165 18.24 0.88 8.61
C GLU A 165 17.63 0.54 7.26
N LEU A 166 16.92 -0.57 7.21
CA LEU A 166 16.21 -1.03 6.03
C LEU A 166 14.71 -1.05 6.31
N GLY A 167 13.97 -0.16 5.66
CA GLY A 167 12.51 -0.23 5.64
C GLY A 167 12.04 -1.43 4.82
N PHE A 168 11.11 -2.22 5.37
CA PHE A 168 10.57 -3.38 4.65
C PHE A 168 9.05 -3.41 4.68
N SER A 169 8.49 -4.02 3.64
CA SER A 169 7.09 -4.46 3.64
C SER A 169 7.00 -5.91 3.16
N VAL A 170 6.30 -6.76 3.91
CA VAL A 170 6.04 -8.15 3.53
C VAL A 170 4.60 -8.25 3.10
N ARG A 171 4.37 -8.64 1.84
CA ARG A 171 3.04 -8.65 1.25
C ARG A 171 2.56 -10.06 0.98
N GLY A 172 1.25 -10.21 1.06
CA GLY A 172 0.58 -11.48 0.89
C GLY A 172 -0.78 -11.33 0.27
N ARG A 173 -1.21 -12.30 -0.52
CA ARG A 173 -2.49 -12.25 -1.23
C ARG A 173 -3.43 -13.35 -0.76
N ASP A 174 -4.68 -13.21 -1.17
CA ASP A 174 -5.70 -14.25 -1.10
C ASP A 174 -6.14 -14.70 0.30
N LEU A 175 -6.03 -13.84 1.32
CA LEU A 175 -6.58 -14.11 2.66
C LEU A 175 -8.12 -14.06 2.61
N PRO A 176 -8.85 -15.17 2.83
CA PRO A 176 -10.30 -15.15 2.88
C PRO A 176 -10.81 -14.30 4.04
N ILE A 177 -11.87 -13.50 3.83
CA ILE A 177 -12.40 -12.58 4.86
C ILE A 177 -12.76 -13.31 6.16
N GLU A 178 -13.30 -14.54 6.06
CA GLU A 178 -13.72 -15.31 7.24
C GLU A 178 -12.56 -15.64 8.18
N ARG A 179 -11.34 -15.79 7.63
CA ARG A 179 -10.14 -16.16 8.40
C ARG A 179 -9.53 -15.02 9.20
N ILE A 180 -10.00 -13.79 9.02
CA ILE A 180 -9.54 -12.64 9.82
C ILE A 180 -10.11 -12.69 11.24
N GLN A 181 -11.28 -13.32 11.42
CA GLN A 181 -11.98 -13.32 12.71
C GLN A 181 -11.20 -14.04 13.82
N THR A 182 -10.34 -14.98 13.44
CA THR A 182 -9.55 -15.79 14.36
C THR A 182 -8.19 -15.17 14.72
N GLY A 183 -7.92 -13.96 14.23
CA GLY A 183 -6.63 -13.29 14.42
C GLY A 183 -5.55 -13.80 13.46
N MET A 184 -4.36 -13.23 13.58
CA MET A 184 -3.20 -13.54 12.75
C MET A 184 -1.96 -13.72 13.61
N LYS A 185 -0.93 -14.32 13.05
CA LYS A 185 0.37 -14.45 13.69
C LYS A 185 1.47 -13.99 12.74
N VAL A 186 2.42 -13.23 13.27
CA VAL A 186 3.66 -12.89 12.59
C VAL A 186 4.76 -13.77 13.16
N ILE A 187 5.47 -14.47 12.30
CA ILE A 187 6.61 -15.33 12.62
C ILE A 187 7.84 -14.69 12.00
N ILE A 188 8.85 -14.39 12.82
CA ILE A 188 10.15 -13.90 12.39
C ILE A 188 11.18 -14.95 12.77
N LYS A 189 11.97 -15.37 11.79
CA LYS A 189 13.03 -16.35 11.97
C LYS A 189 14.36 -15.80 11.47
N HIS A 190 15.39 -15.90 12.30
CA HIS A 190 16.77 -15.76 11.88
C HIS A 190 17.24 -17.11 11.33
N LEU A 191 17.70 -17.14 10.09
CA LEU A 191 17.92 -18.38 9.35
C LEU A 191 19.19 -19.11 9.80
N ASP A 192 20.24 -18.39 10.17
CA ASP A 192 21.50 -19.01 10.62
C ASP A 192 21.43 -19.58 12.04
N SER A 193 20.91 -18.81 13.01
CA SER A 193 20.78 -19.23 14.41
C SER A 193 19.55 -20.11 14.65
N GLU A 194 18.68 -20.23 13.64
CA GLU A 194 17.36 -20.85 13.71
C GLU A 194 16.41 -20.26 14.77
N GLU A 195 16.77 -19.11 15.36
CA GLU A 195 15.94 -18.45 16.37
C GLU A 195 14.63 -17.94 15.76
N GLU A 196 13.53 -18.27 16.42
CA GLU A 196 12.18 -17.88 16.00
C GLU A 196 11.49 -17.05 17.08
N ARG A 197 10.71 -16.06 16.62
CA ARG A 197 9.89 -15.19 17.46
C ARG A 197 8.52 -15.03 16.83
N GLU A 198 7.49 -15.21 17.65
CA GLU A 198 6.10 -15.19 17.22
C GLU A 198 5.30 -14.09 17.91
N PHE A 199 4.43 -13.42 17.17
CA PHE A 199 3.52 -12.40 17.67
C PHE A 199 2.10 -12.69 17.23
N VAL A 200 1.21 -12.85 18.20
CA VAL A 200 -0.22 -12.98 17.93
C VAL A 200 -0.83 -11.58 17.83
N ILE A 201 -1.62 -11.38 16.79
CA ILE A 201 -2.41 -10.17 16.53
C ILE A 201 -3.86 -10.59 16.61
N ASN A 202 -4.58 -10.08 17.61
CA ASN A 202 -5.98 -10.44 17.82
C ASN A 202 -6.84 -9.75 16.75
N SER A 203 -7.98 -10.35 16.43
CA SER A 203 -8.91 -9.77 15.45
C SER A 203 -9.45 -8.40 15.91
N GLU A 204 -9.48 -8.15 17.22
CA GLU A 204 -9.89 -6.87 17.84
C GLU A 204 -8.87 -5.75 17.65
N ASP A 205 -7.59 -6.08 17.43
CA ASP A 205 -6.52 -5.09 17.24
C ASP A 205 -6.64 -4.38 15.88
N PHE A 206 -7.43 -4.93 14.96
CA PHE A 206 -7.64 -4.39 13.63
C PHE A 206 -8.67 -3.25 13.62
N ILE A 207 -8.17 -2.03 13.48
CA ILE A 207 -8.99 -0.82 13.37
C ILE A 207 -9.25 -0.53 11.88
N LYS A 208 -10.52 -0.27 11.55
CA LYS A 208 -10.94 0.10 10.20
C LYS A 208 -10.45 1.51 9.86
N TYR A 209 -9.77 1.66 8.72
CA TYR A 209 -9.46 2.97 8.15
C TYR A 209 -10.21 3.18 6.84
N ARG A 210 -10.43 4.46 6.50
CA ARG A 210 -10.96 4.89 5.20
C ARG A 210 -9.97 5.85 4.57
N HIS A 211 -9.64 5.59 3.31
CA HIS A 211 -8.79 6.44 2.52
C HIS A 211 -9.57 6.97 1.32
N ASN A 212 -9.35 8.23 0.96
CA ASN A 212 -9.90 8.81 -0.26
C ASN A 212 -8.81 9.65 -0.93
N ASP A 213 -8.37 9.22 -2.11
CA ASP A 213 -7.26 9.83 -2.83
C ASP A 213 -7.68 10.99 -3.73
N SER A 214 -8.98 11.26 -3.93
CA SER A 214 -9.47 12.44 -4.67
C SER A 214 -8.92 13.74 -4.07
N PHE A 215 -8.63 13.74 -2.77
CA PHE A 215 -8.14 14.90 -2.02
C PHE A 215 -6.63 14.85 -1.74
N ARG A 216 -5.86 13.98 -2.43
CA ARG A 216 -4.40 13.82 -2.25
C ARG A 216 -3.98 13.48 -0.82
N LYS A 217 -4.88 12.89 -0.05
CA LYS A 217 -4.50 12.33 1.25
C LYS A 217 -3.52 11.20 0.96
N LYS A 218 -2.45 11.08 1.74
CA LYS A 218 -1.59 9.90 1.71
C LYS A 218 -2.27 8.78 2.50
N PHE A 219 -1.92 7.53 2.22
CA PHE A 219 -2.28 6.44 3.12
C PHE A 219 -1.64 6.67 4.49
N PRO A 220 -2.27 6.21 5.59
CA PRO A 220 -1.69 6.34 6.93
C PRO A 220 -0.46 5.45 7.14
N PHE A 221 -0.16 4.56 6.19
CA PHE A 221 0.98 3.66 6.13
C PHE A 221 1.62 3.75 4.74
N GLN A 222 2.87 3.30 4.60
CA GLN A 222 3.66 3.42 3.36
C GLN A 222 3.26 2.38 2.30
N LEU A 223 1.97 2.27 1.97
CA LEU A 223 1.51 1.37 0.92
C LEU A 223 1.82 1.97 -0.46
N ARG A 224 2.81 1.38 -1.13
CA ARG A 224 3.04 1.60 -2.56
C ARG A 224 2.11 0.69 -3.36
N LEU A 225 1.03 1.26 -3.89
CA LEU A 225 0.09 0.60 -4.80
C LEU A 225 0.41 0.94 -6.26
#